data_AF-A0A9E2IWJ9-F1
#
_entry.id   AF-A0A9E2IWJ9-F1
#
_cell.length_a   1.000
_cell.length_b   1.000
_cell.length_c   1.000
_cell.angle_alpha   90.00
_cell.angle_beta   90.00
_cell.angle_gamma   90.00
#
_symmetry.space_group_name_H-M   'P 1'
#
loop_
_entity.id
_entity.type
_entity.pdbx_description
1 polymer ?
#
loop_
_entity_poly.entity_id
_entity_poly.type
_entity_poly.pdbx_seq_one_letter_code
_entity_poly.pdbx_strand_id
1 'polypeptide(L)'
;MIVQSTVTRLLKVPELRPRIVGSTFRFMRLGPHEKSYVLSRLQNYKFAGGALPDFCAAVGISTSTIERWAAACARYGEAGLYARTRRKFAKRASAKETNARILELFHNQPRTYGINRASWTGESLADALHRTFRITISGGSARRHLRRVGYTMRRAKQVLTSPDTDYREKVETLLQTLQTLRETEMLFFVDELGPLPVKKHGGRLFVKKGEAFVVPQYQTPKGSIIQAGALSATTNQMTWCFVQSKDSRAMVDLIEILFNQHRDKTRLYITWDAASWHDSISLVDWLETFNQQTIKTEEGPLLALLPLPSCSQFLNIIESAFGVMKKAVIHHSDYQSDDEMKTAISQHFVERNVYFQENPKRAGKKIWEIDFFRDMDILRSGNYREW
;
A
#
# COMPACT_ATOMS: atom_id res chain seq x y z
N MET A 1 -23.15 13.06 -26.43
CA MET A 1 -22.89 13.21 -27.89
C MET A 1 -23.11 11.92 -28.70
N ILE A 2 -22.53 10.76 -28.32
CA ILE A 2 -22.65 9.52 -29.12
C ILE A 2 -24.11 9.06 -29.24
N VAL A 3 -24.86 8.98 -28.13
CA VAL A 3 -26.27 8.54 -28.14
C VAL A 3 -27.16 9.45 -29.01
N GLN A 4 -26.99 10.77 -28.93
CA GLN A 4 -27.77 11.73 -29.72
C GLN A 4 -27.46 11.62 -31.23
N SER A 5 -26.18 11.49 -31.59
CA SER A 5 -25.74 11.26 -32.97
C SER A 5 -26.30 9.94 -33.53
N THR A 6 -26.17 8.85 -32.79
CA THR A 6 -26.64 7.51 -33.19
C THR A 6 -28.16 7.45 -33.33
N VAL A 7 -28.92 8.00 -32.37
CA VAL A 7 -30.39 8.04 -32.44
C VAL A 7 -30.87 8.91 -33.61
N THR A 8 -30.19 10.02 -33.89
CA THR A 8 -30.53 10.89 -35.03
C THR A 8 -30.23 10.21 -36.37
N ARG A 9 -29.13 9.45 -36.46
CA ARG A 9 -28.74 8.70 -37.67
C ARG A 9 -29.67 7.52 -37.95
N LEU A 10 -30.08 6.79 -36.91
CA LEU A 10 -31.05 5.67 -36.99
C LEU A 10 -32.45 6.13 -37.40
N LEU A 11 -32.85 7.35 -37.03
CA LEU A 11 -34.16 7.91 -37.37
C LEU A 11 -34.21 8.61 -38.75
N LYS A 12 -33.06 9.04 -39.31
CA LYS A 12 -33.01 9.77 -40.60
C LYS A 12 -32.81 8.90 -41.84
N VAL A 13 -32.25 7.69 -41.72
CA VAL A 13 -31.90 6.85 -42.88
C VAL A 13 -32.58 5.47 -42.78
N PRO A 14 -33.70 5.24 -43.48
CA PRO A 14 -34.46 3.98 -43.42
C PRO A 14 -33.63 2.76 -43.85
N GLU A 15 -32.67 2.94 -44.74
CA GLU A 15 -31.83 1.89 -45.35
C GLU A 15 -30.77 1.31 -44.40
N LEU A 16 -30.49 1.96 -43.27
CA LEU A 16 -29.59 1.44 -42.23
C LEU A 16 -30.30 0.50 -41.23
N ARG A 17 -31.64 0.38 -41.31
CA ARG A 17 -32.44 -0.47 -40.41
C ARG A 17 -32.12 -1.97 -40.53
N PRO A 18 -31.86 -2.57 -41.71
CA PRO A 18 -31.59 -4.00 -41.83
C PRO A 18 -30.12 -4.38 -41.59
N ARG A 19 -29.15 -3.47 -41.86
CA ARG A 19 -27.71 -3.78 -41.76
C ARG A 19 -27.15 -3.86 -40.33
N ILE A 20 -27.94 -3.46 -39.33
CA ILE A 20 -27.58 -3.54 -37.89
C ILE A 20 -28.33 -4.69 -37.18
N VAL A 21 -29.20 -5.43 -37.88
CA VAL A 21 -29.96 -6.56 -37.30
C VAL A 21 -29.05 -7.71 -36.83
N GLY A 22 -27.81 -7.77 -37.30
CA GLY A 22 -26.78 -8.72 -36.84
C GLY A 22 -25.93 -8.26 -35.65
N SER A 23 -25.92 -6.97 -35.30
CA SER A 23 -25.16 -6.45 -34.15
C SER A 23 -26.11 -5.68 -33.22
N THR A 24 -26.57 -6.36 -32.18
CA THR A 24 -27.51 -5.80 -31.19
C THR A 24 -26.83 -4.65 -30.44
N PHE A 25 -26.96 -3.42 -30.95
CA PHE A 25 -26.50 -2.23 -30.25
C PHE A 25 -27.41 -2.00 -29.03
N ARG A 26 -27.11 -2.68 -27.93
CA ARG A 26 -27.79 -2.45 -26.65
C ARG A 26 -27.18 -1.21 -26.01
N PHE A 27 -27.96 -0.15 -25.87
CA PHE A 27 -27.60 0.95 -24.97
C PHE A 27 -27.51 0.40 -23.53
N MET A 28 -26.33 0.01 -23.09
CA MET A 28 -26.10 -0.37 -21.71
C MET A 28 -25.98 0.90 -20.86
N ARG A 29 -27.04 1.14 -20.06
CA ARG A 29 -27.15 2.20 -19.03
C ARG A 29 -27.13 3.63 -19.58
N LEU A 30 -28.27 4.07 -20.11
CA LEU A 30 -28.51 5.48 -20.39
C LEU A 30 -28.64 6.29 -19.09
N GLY A 31 -28.01 7.46 -19.07
CA GLY A 31 -28.19 8.49 -18.03
C GLY A 31 -29.56 9.17 -18.12
N PRO A 32 -29.98 9.93 -17.08
CA PRO A 32 -31.30 10.58 -17.03
C PRO A 32 -31.58 11.47 -18.25
N HIS A 33 -30.63 12.35 -18.57
CA HIS A 33 -30.71 13.25 -19.72
C HIS A 33 -30.81 12.49 -21.06
N GLU A 34 -30.11 11.37 -21.20
CA GLU A 34 -30.17 10.54 -22.40
C GLU A 34 -31.51 9.81 -22.53
N LYS A 35 -32.10 9.36 -21.42
CA LYS A 35 -33.47 8.80 -21.41
C LYS A 35 -34.50 9.86 -21.77
N SER A 36 -34.36 11.07 -21.22
CA SER A 36 -35.23 12.21 -21.53
C SER A 36 -35.19 12.53 -23.02
N TYR A 37 -33.98 12.54 -23.60
CA TYR A 37 -33.79 12.71 -25.05
C TYR A 37 -34.44 11.59 -25.88
N VAL A 38 -34.34 10.33 -25.46
CA VAL A 38 -35.02 9.22 -26.17
C VAL A 38 -36.54 9.38 -26.13
N LEU A 39 -37.11 9.83 -25.01
CA LEU A 39 -38.55 10.08 -24.88
C LEU A 39 -39.03 11.26 -25.74
N SER A 40 -38.24 12.34 -25.85
CA SER A 40 -38.60 13.46 -26.72
C SER A 40 -38.55 13.08 -28.21
N ARG A 41 -37.58 12.26 -28.61
CA ARG A 41 -37.51 11.70 -29.98
C ARG A 41 -38.67 10.77 -30.29
N LEU A 42 -39.13 9.98 -29.31
CA LEU A 42 -40.34 9.17 -29.44
C LEU A 42 -41.58 10.03 -29.67
N GLN A 43 -41.75 11.13 -28.93
CA GLN A 43 -42.88 12.05 -29.12
C GLN A 43 -42.90 12.63 -30.53
N ASN A 44 -41.75 13.10 -31.01
CA ASN A 44 -41.61 13.62 -32.38
C ASN A 44 -41.92 12.55 -33.44
N TYR A 45 -41.46 11.31 -33.21
CA TYR A 45 -41.72 10.19 -34.12
C TYR A 45 -43.20 9.83 -34.19
N LYS A 46 -43.90 9.83 -33.05
CA LYS A 46 -45.36 9.64 -32.98
C LYS A 46 -46.12 10.76 -33.69
N PHE A 47 -45.68 12.01 -33.53
CA PHE A 47 -46.30 13.17 -34.20
C PHE A 47 -46.20 13.08 -35.72
N ALA A 48 -45.13 12.46 -36.23
CA ALA A 48 -44.95 12.17 -37.65
C ALA A 48 -45.69 10.89 -38.14
N GLY A 49 -46.58 10.32 -37.32
CA GLY A 49 -47.39 9.13 -37.67
C GLY A 49 -46.69 7.78 -37.42
N GLY A 50 -45.52 7.76 -36.78
CA GLY A 50 -44.77 6.52 -36.51
C GLY A 50 -45.28 5.73 -35.31
N ALA A 51 -45.21 4.39 -35.38
CA ALA A 51 -45.65 3.50 -34.30
C ALA A 51 -44.55 3.25 -33.25
N LEU A 52 -44.95 3.04 -31.99
CA LEU A 52 -44.04 2.76 -30.86
C LEU A 52 -43.17 1.50 -31.08
N PRO A 53 -43.69 0.36 -31.58
CA PRO A 53 -42.88 -0.83 -31.82
C PRO A 53 -41.73 -0.58 -32.81
N ASP A 54 -41.98 0.18 -33.88
CA ASP A 54 -41.00 0.49 -34.91
C ASP A 54 -39.86 1.36 -34.35
N PHE A 55 -40.21 2.35 -33.53
CA PHE A 55 -39.24 3.18 -32.81
C PHE A 55 -38.38 2.34 -31.85
N CYS A 56 -39.01 1.43 -31.09
CA CYS A 56 -38.33 0.55 -30.15
C CYS A 56 -37.35 -0.39 -30.86
N ALA A 57 -37.75 -0.96 -32.00
CA ALA A 57 -36.90 -1.80 -32.85
C ALA A 57 -35.70 -1.02 -33.39
N ALA A 58 -35.92 0.21 -33.87
CA ALA A 58 -34.86 1.06 -34.41
C ALA A 58 -33.82 1.49 -33.34
N VAL A 59 -34.25 1.73 -32.10
CA VAL A 59 -33.37 2.21 -31.00
C VAL A 59 -32.80 1.05 -30.16
N GLY A 60 -33.33 -0.17 -30.31
CA GLY A 60 -32.86 -1.36 -29.57
C GLY A 60 -33.26 -1.38 -28.09
N ILE A 61 -34.39 -0.75 -27.73
CA ILE A 61 -34.94 -0.69 -26.37
C ILE A 61 -36.34 -1.31 -26.35
N SER A 62 -36.66 -2.13 -25.34
CA SER A 62 -38.00 -2.74 -25.25
C SER A 62 -39.10 -1.70 -25.04
N THR A 63 -40.27 -1.95 -25.64
CA THR A 63 -41.50 -1.16 -25.44
C THR A 63 -41.79 -0.93 -23.96
N SER A 64 -41.74 -2.01 -23.16
CA SER A 64 -41.93 -1.98 -21.71
C SER A 64 -40.96 -1.08 -20.95
N THR A 65 -39.73 -0.90 -21.46
CA THR A 65 -38.74 -0.02 -20.84
C THR A 65 -39.01 1.44 -21.15
N ILE A 66 -39.38 1.75 -22.40
CA ILE A 66 -39.76 3.10 -22.83
C ILE A 66 -41.04 3.55 -22.12
N GLU A 67 -42.06 2.70 -22.05
CA GLU A 67 -43.32 3.01 -21.35
C GLU A 67 -43.09 3.28 -19.86
N ARG A 68 -42.24 2.48 -19.20
CA ARG A 68 -41.85 2.71 -17.81
C ARG A 68 -41.12 4.04 -17.63
N TRP A 69 -40.26 4.44 -18.56
CA TRP A 69 -39.59 5.75 -18.51
C TRP A 69 -40.58 6.88 -18.76
N ALA A 70 -41.47 6.76 -19.74
CA ALA A 70 -42.50 7.73 -20.04
C ALA A 70 -43.43 7.95 -18.84
N ALA A 71 -43.89 6.88 -18.20
CA ALA A 71 -44.72 6.94 -17.00
C ALA A 71 -43.98 7.58 -15.82
N ALA A 72 -42.70 7.23 -15.61
CA ALA A 72 -41.89 7.84 -14.56
C ALA A 72 -41.65 9.33 -14.80
N CYS A 73 -41.40 9.72 -16.05
CA CYS A 73 -41.18 11.10 -16.45
C CYS A 73 -42.47 11.94 -16.37
N ALA A 74 -43.61 11.38 -16.78
CA ALA A 74 -44.90 12.06 -16.67
C ALA A 74 -45.29 12.32 -15.20
N ARG A 75 -44.91 11.42 -14.29
CA ARG A 75 -45.27 11.52 -12.87
C ARG A 75 -44.30 12.36 -12.04
N TYR A 76 -43.01 12.39 -12.40
CA TYR A 76 -41.96 12.98 -11.56
C TYR A 76 -40.97 13.87 -12.34
N GLY A 77 -41.28 14.22 -13.59
CA GLY A 77 -40.36 14.93 -14.48
C GLY A 77 -39.07 14.16 -14.74
N GLU A 78 -38.01 14.87 -15.14
CA GLU A 78 -36.69 14.27 -15.40
C GLU A 78 -36.11 13.58 -14.15
N ALA A 79 -36.49 14.04 -12.94
CA ALA A 79 -36.13 13.40 -11.67
C ALA A 79 -36.61 11.93 -11.57
N GLY A 80 -37.70 11.57 -12.26
CA GLY A 80 -38.22 10.20 -12.35
C GLY A 80 -37.34 9.25 -13.18
N LEU A 81 -36.44 9.79 -14.02
CA LEU A 81 -35.57 9.01 -14.91
C LEU A 81 -34.24 8.62 -14.26
N TYR A 82 -33.93 9.19 -13.09
CA TYR A 82 -32.81 8.76 -12.26
C TYR A 82 -33.04 7.31 -11.81
N ALA A 83 -32.18 6.41 -12.27
CA ALA A 83 -32.34 5.00 -11.97
C ALA A 83 -32.17 4.75 -10.46
N ARG A 84 -33.31 4.62 -9.76
CA ARG A 84 -33.48 3.68 -8.65
C ARG A 84 -34.94 3.63 -8.22
N THR A 85 -35.63 2.57 -8.61
CA THR A 85 -36.32 1.76 -7.60
C THR A 85 -35.25 1.43 -6.55
N ARG A 86 -35.13 2.26 -5.50
CA ARG A 86 -34.60 1.76 -4.24
C ARG A 86 -35.50 0.59 -3.93
N ARG A 87 -35.02 -0.65 -4.12
CA ARG A 87 -35.60 -1.80 -3.43
C ARG A 87 -35.66 -1.34 -1.97
N LYS A 88 -36.84 -1.00 -1.47
CA LYS A 88 -37.05 -0.79 -0.04
C LYS A 88 -36.54 -2.10 0.57
N PHE A 89 -35.40 -2.05 1.26
CA PHE A 89 -34.90 -3.21 1.98
C PHE A 89 -35.99 -3.54 3.00
N ALA A 90 -36.82 -4.56 2.71
CA ALA A 90 -37.95 -4.97 3.55
C ALA A 90 -37.54 -5.42 4.97
N LYS A 91 -36.25 -5.34 5.33
CA LYS A 91 -35.69 -5.88 6.56
C LYS A 91 -34.72 -4.93 7.28
N ARG A 92 -34.92 -3.60 7.23
CA ARG A 92 -34.07 -2.67 8.01
C ARG A 92 -34.18 -2.90 9.52
N ALA A 93 -35.39 -3.12 10.04
CA ALA A 93 -35.64 -3.43 11.45
C ALA A 93 -34.98 -4.77 11.83
N SER A 94 -35.26 -5.84 11.07
CA SER A 94 -34.64 -7.15 11.24
C SER A 94 -33.10 -7.12 11.14
N ALA A 95 -32.53 -6.28 10.28
CA ALA A 95 -31.08 -6.11 10.19
C ALA A 95 -30.49 -5.35 11.40
N LYS A 96 -31.23 -4.41 11.99
CA LYS A 96 -30.84 -3.70 13.21
C LYS A 96 -30.88 -4.62 14.41
N GLU A 97 -31.91 -5.46 14.51
CA GLU A 97 -32.02 -6.50 15.52
C GLU A 97 -30.89 -7.54 15.38
N THR A 98 -30.64 -8.03 14.16
CA THR A 98 -29.53 -8.97 13.90
C THR A 98 -28.17 -8.35 14.24
N ASN A 99 -27.97 -7.04 14.00
CA ASN A 99 -26.76 -6.35 14.43
C ASN A 99 -26.59 -6.38 15.96
N ALA A 100 -27.66 -6.08 16.71
CA ALA A 100 -27.62 -6.08 18.18
C ALA A 100 -27.30 -7.47 18.73
N ARG A 101 -27.94 -8.52 18.19
CA ARG A 101 -27.68 -9.92 18.58
C ARG A 101 -26.26 -10.37 18.23
N ILE A 102 -25.72 -9.95 17.10
CA ILE A 102 -24.33 -10.25 16.73
C ILE A 102 -23.36 -9.60 17.71
N LEU A 103 -23.61 -8.35 18.12
CA LEU A 103 -22.77 -7.67 19.10
C LEU A 103 -22.80 -8.38 20.46
N GLU A 104 -24.00 -8.74 20.94
CA GLU A 104 -24.21 -9.48 22.17
C GLU A 104 -23.38 -10.78 22.21
N LEU A 105 -23.39 -11.56 21.11
CA LEU A 105 -22.57 -12.76 20.99
C LEU A 105 -21.07 -12.43 20.92
N PHE A 106 -20.72 -11.41 20.14
CA PHE A 106 -19.32 -11.05 19.87
C PHE A 106 -18.57 -10.59 21.13
N HIS A 107 -19.26 -9.99 22.10
CA HIS A 107 -18.67 -9.60 23.39
C HIS A 107 -18.30 -10.78 24.29
N ASN A 108 -18.74 -11.99 23.96
CA ASN A 108 -18.41 -13.22 24.66
C ASN A 108 -17.46 -14.09 23.82
N GLN A 109 -16.75 -15.03 24.46
CA GLN A 109 -15.88 -15.95 23.75
C GLN A 109 -16.70 -17.01 23.00
N PRO A 110 -16.23 -17.52 21.83
CA PRO A 110 -16.92 -18.61 21.13
C PRO A 110 -17.16 -19.85 22.00
N ARG A 111 -16.26 -20.12 22.94
CA ARG A 111 -16.36 -21.24 23.90
C ARG A 111 -17.63 -21.18 24.76
N THR A 112 -18.09 -19.98 25.11
CA THR A 112 -19.33 -19.76 25.87
C THR A 112 -20.56 -20.31 25.13
N TYR A 113 -20.48 -20.43 23.79
CA TYR A 113 -21.54 -20.96 22.95
C TYR A 113 -21.27 -22.40 22.47
N GLY A 114 -20.34 -23.11 23.12
CA GLY A 114 -19.96 -24.48 22.77
C GLY A 114 -19.17 -24.59 21.46
N ILE A 115 -18.56 -23.49 21.00
CA ILE A 115 -17.74 -23.46 19.78
C ILE A 115 -16.28 -23.55 20.20
N ASN A 116 -15.61 -24.65 19.84
CA ASN A 116 -14.20 -24.88 20.17
C ASN A 116 -13.25 -24.03 19.30
N ARG A 117 -13.25 -22.71 19.52
CA ARG A 117 -12.35 -21.73 18.89
C ARG A 117 -11.97 -20.63 19.88
N ALA A 118 -10.77 -20.09 19.70
CA ALA A 118 -10.29 -18.92 20.44
C ALA A 118 -10.79 -17.59 19.85
N SER A 119 -11.29 -17.58 18.62
CA SER A 119 -11.74 -16.38 17.93
C SER A 119 -12.97 -16.63 17.05
N TRP A 120 -13.75 -15.57 16.83
CA TRP A 120 -14.93 -15.59 15.98
C TRP A 120 -14.55 -15.57 14.48
N THR A 121 -15.11 -16.50 13.71
CA THR A 121 -15.28 -16.35 12.26
C THR A 121 -16.72 -16.02 11.93
N GLY A 122 -16.98 -15.62 10.67
CA GLY A 122 -18.35 -15.38 10.21
C GLY A 122 -19.25 -16.59 10.39
N GLU A 123 -18.71 -17.78 10.12
CA GLU A 123 -19.40 -19.06 10.19
C GLU A 123 -19.73 -19.41 11.65
N SER A 124 -18.78 -19.26 12.57
CA SER A 124 -19.06 -19.49 14.00
C SER A 124 -20.08 -18.49 14.57
N LEU A 125 -20.06 -17.23 14.11
CA LEU A 125 -21.06 -16.24 14.52
C LEU A 125 -22.44 -16.58 13.99
N ALA A 126 -22.53 -17.05 12.74
CA ALA A 126 -23.79 -17.52 12.18
C ALA A 126 -24.34 -18.74 12.93
N ASP A 127 -23.47 -19.68 13.30
CA ASP A 127 -23.85 -20.85 14.11
C ASP A 127 -24.34 -20.43 15.51
N ALA A 128 -23.60 -19.57 16.21
CA ALA A 128 -24.00 -19.05 17.52
C ALA A 128 -25.32 -18.27 17.48
N LEU A 129 -25.55 -17.47 16.43
CA LEU A 129 -26.82 -16.78 16.19
C LEU A 129 -27.99 -17.75 15.99
N HIS A 130 -27.77 -18.82 15.23
CA HIS A 130 -28.80 -19.82 14.99
C HIS A 130 -29.10 -20.61 16.27
N ARG A 131 -28.08 -21.00 17.05
CA ARG A 131 -28.23 -21.73 18.31
C ARG A 131 -28.94 -20.92 19.39
N THR A 132 -28.65 -19.62 19.47
CA THR A 132 -29.14 -18.76 20.57
C THR A 132 -30.45 -18.04 20.22
N PHE A 133 -30.56 -17.52 18.99
CA PHE A 133 -31.67 -16.65 18.59
C PHE A 133 -32.50 -17.19 17.42
N ARG A 134 -32.16 -18.39 16.91
CA ARG A 134 -32.82 -19.02 15.74
C ARG A 134 -32.77 -18.15 14.47
N ILE A 135 -31.81 -17.22 14.40
CA ILE A 135 -31.58 -16.36 13.23
C ILE A 135 -30.62 -17.06 12.26
N THR A 136 -31.11 -17.44 11.09
CA THR A 136 -30.30 -18.10 10.06
C THR A 136 -29.74 -17.09 9.07
N ILE A 137 -28.42 -16.93 9.08
CA ILE A 137 -27.68 -16.11 8.12
C ILE A 137 -26.42 -16.83 7.63
N SER A 138 -25.90 -16.44 6.47
CA SER A 138 -24.60 -16.95 6.02
C SER A 138 -23.45 -16.31 6.79
N GLY A 139 -22.30 -17.00 6.89
CA GLY A 139 -21.11 -16.44 7.54
C GLY A 139 -20.62 -15.13 6.91
N GLY A 140 -20.77 -14.98 5.58
CA GLY A 140 -20.51 -13.72 4.88
C GLY A 140 -21.47 -12.59 5.29
N SER A 141 -22.72 -12.92 5.61
CA SER A 141 -23.69 -11.96 6.14
C SER A 141 -23.33 -11.56 7.57
N ALA A 142 -22.97 -12.50 8.44
CA ALA A 142 -22.50 -12.23 9.80
C ALA A 142 -21.30 -11.25 9.79
N ARG A 143 -20.28 -11.50 8.95
CA ARG A 143 -19.14 -10.58 8.77
C ARG A 143 -19.56 -9.19 8.29
N ARG A 144 -20.56 -9.12 7.40
CA ARG A 144 -21.09 -7.84 6.91
C ARG A 144 -21.81 -7.07 8.02
N HIS A 145 -22.59 -7.75 8.85
CA HIS A 145 -23.24 -7.15 10.01
C HIS A 145 -22.21 -6.63 11.01
N LEU A 146 -21.20 -7.43 11.39
CA LEU A 146 -20.08 -6.98 12.23
C LEU A 146 -19.37 -5.74 11.69
N ARG A 147 -19.06 -5.69 10.39
CA ARG A 147 -18.44 -4.50 9.79
C ARG A 147 -19.34 -3.26 9.85
N ARG A 148 -20.66 -3.41 9.74
CA ARG A 148 -21.59 -2.27 9.85
C ARG A 148 -21.64 -1.70 11.27
N VAL A 149 -21.38 -2.52 12.28
CA VAL A 149 -21.32 -2.10 13.69
C VAL A 149 -19.90 -1.66 14.11
N GLY A 150 -18.96 -1.52 13.17
CA GLY A 150 -17.63 -0.96 13.41
C GLY A 150 -16.51 -1.97 13.67
N TYR A 151 -16.81 -3.26 13.75
CA TYR A 151 -15.81 -4.29 14.03
C TYR A 151 -15.14 -4.81 12.77
N THR A 152 -13.81 -4.89 12.78
CA THR A 152 -13.01 -5.44 11.69
C THR A 152 -12.04 -6.48 12.23
N MET A 153 -11.83 -7.56 11.45
CA MET A 153 -10.79 -8.53 11.76
C MET A 153 -9.43 -7.90 11.49
N ARG A 154 -8.59 -7.85 12.52
CA ARG A 154 -7.19 -7.46 12.40
C ARG A 154 -6.33 -8.60 12.94
N ARG A 155 -5.22 -8.88 12.27
CA ARG A 155 -4.21 -9.80 12.79
C ARG A 155 -3.51 -9.09 13.96
N ALA A 156 -3.39 -9.76 15.11
CA ALA A 156 -2.55 -9.26 16.19
C ALA A 156 -1.12 -9.06 15.66
N LYS A 157 -0.57 -7.87 15.87
CA LYS A 157 0.82 -7.56 15.50
C LYS A 157 1.69 -7.93 16.70
N GLN A 158 2.75 -8.71 16.47
CA GLN A 158 3.85 -8.82 17.43
C GLN A 158 4.73 -7.60 17.25
N VAL A 159 5.01 -6.87 18.33
CA VAL A 159 5.85 -5.68 18.32
C VAL A 159 7.14 -6.02 19.05
N LEU A 160 8.29 -5.64 18.48
CA LEU A 160 9.58 -5.81 19.13
C LEU A 160 9.69 -4.80 20.27
N THR A 161 9.81 -5.30 21.49
CA THR A 161 10.07 -4.50 22.68
C THR A 161 11.57 -4.45 22.92
N SER A 162 12.19 -3.27 22.95
CA SER A 162 13.63 -3.13 23.22
C SER A 162 13.93 -3.40 24.70
N PRO A 163 14.91 -4.25 25.04
CA PRO A 163 15.38 -4.45 26.41
C PRO A 163 16.47 -3.43 26.82
N ASP A 164 16.80 -2.46 25.96
CA ASP A 164 17.90 -1.51 26.16
C ASP A 164 17.62 -0.55 27.34
N THR A 165 18.50 -0.53 28.33
CA THR A 165 18.39 0.37 29.49
C THR A 165 18.48 1.84 29.09
N ASP A 166 19.24 2.12 28.03
CA ASP A 166 19.55 3.48 27.57
C ASP A 166 18.71 3.86 26.35
N TYR A 167 17.64 3.09 26.10
CA TYR A 167 16.75 3.28 24.95
C TYR A 167 16.35 4.75 24.76
N ARG A 168 15.90 5.40 25.84
CA ARG A 168 15.40 6.76 25.79
C ARG A 168 16.49 7.76 25.42
N GLU A 169 17.66 7.63 26.03
CA GLU A 169 18.78 8.54 25.80
C GLU A 169 19.29 8.46 24.37
N LYS A 170 19.40 7.24 23.82
CA LYS A 170 19.79 7.01 22.43
C LYS A 170 18.76 7.59 21.45
N VAL A 171 17.47 7.39 21.69
CA VAL A 171 16.40 7.98 20.87
C VAL A 171 16.43 9.50 20.96
N GLU A 172 16.54 10.06 22.16
CA GLU A 172 16.57 11.50 22.38
C GLU A 172 17.78 12.14 21.68
N THR A 173 18.96 11.55 21.80
CA THR A 173 20.18 11.99 21.11
C THR A 173 20.01 11.98 19.59
N LEU A 174 19.43 10.91 19.02
CA LEU A 174 19.15 10.82 17.58
C LEU A 174 18.20 11.93 17.14
N LEU A 175 17.09 12.13 17.87
CA LEU A 175 16.07 13.13 17.54
C LEU A 175 16.60 14.55 17.68
N GLN A 176 17.35 14.84 18.75
CA GLN A 176 18.00 16.12 18.95
C GLN A 176 18.98 16.39 17.81
N THR A 177 19.84 15.43 17.45
CA THR A 177 20.79 15.60 16.34
C THR A 177 20.05 15.87 15.03
N LEU A 178 18.99 15.12 14.71
CA LEU A 178 18.19 15.36 13.51
C LEU A 178 17.61 16.79 13.49
N GLN A 179 17.15 17.32 14.64
CA GLN A 179 16.55 18.64 14.74
C GLN A 179 17.57 19.78 14.66
N THR A 180 18.76 19.59 15.22
CA THR A 180 19.81 20.62 15.28
C THR A 180 20.82 20.52 14.15
N LEU A 181 20.63 19.61 13.20
CA LEU A 181 21.53 19.36 12.08
C LEU A 181 21.72 20.63 11.22
N ARG A 182 22.97 21.06 11.04
CA ARG A 182 23.31 22.22 10.21
C ARG A 182 23.40 21.84 8.74
N GLU A 183 23.38 22.82 7.84
CA GLU A 183 23.54 22.59 6.39
C GLU A 183 24.92 22.03 5.99
N THR A 184 25.93 22.27 6.84
CA THR A 184 27.28 21.73 6.71
C THR A 184 27.42 20.33 7.31
N GLU A 185 26.35 19.77 7.89
CA GLU A 185 26.34 18.47 8.52
C GLU A 185 25.35 17.54 7.82
N MET A 186 25.59 16.23 7.89
CA MET A 186 24.68 15.23 7.35
C MET A 186 24.52 14.07 8.31
N LEU A 187 23.35 13.42 8.29
CA LEU A 187 23.08 12.21 9.07
C LEU A 187 22.68 11.08 8.12
N PHE A 188 23.29 9.91 8.28
CA PHE A 188 23.04 8.72 7.47
C PHE A 188 22.55 7.55 8.31
N PHE A 189 21.46 6.93 7.86
CA PHE A 189 21.02 5.62 8.34
C PHE A 189 21.75 4.53 7.56
N VAL A 190 22.55 3.72 8.25
CA VAL A 190 23.39 2.69 7.65
C VAL A 190 22.87 1.32 8.04
N ASP A 191 22.85 0.40 7.08
CA ASP A 191 22.48 -1.00 7.29
C ASP A 191 22.99 -1.91 6.19
N GLU A 192 23.04 -3.20 6.51
CA GLU A 192 23.43 -4.28 5.60
C GLU A 192 22.21 -5.08 5.14
N LEU A 193 22.18 -5.40 3.85
CA LEU A 193 21.15 -6.25 3.27
C LEU A 193 21.76 -7.51 2.65
N GLY A 194 21.19 -8.66 3.00
CA GLY A 194 21.52 -9.95 2.40
C GLY A 194 21.92 -11.02 3.42
N PRO A 195 22.47 -12.15 2.97
CA PRO A 195 22.64 -12.52 1.56
C PRO A 195 21.29 -12.66 0.84
N LEU A 196 21.14 -12.00 -0.30
CA LEU A 196 19.99 -12.12 -1.20
C LEU A 196 20.30 -13.19 -2.25
N PRO A 197 19.57 -14.33 -2.27
CA PRO A 197 19.86 -15.40 -3.22
C PRO A 197 19.44 -15.02 -4.64
N VAL A 198 20.31 -15.29 -5.62
CA VAL A 198 20.02 -15.19 -7.05
C VAL A 198 19.24 -16.44 -7.47
N LYS A 199 17.92 -16.31 -7.55
CA LYS A 199 16.98 -17.36 -7.94
C LYS A 199 15.67 -16.74 -8.42
N LYS A 200 14.75 -17.56 -8.91
CA LYS A 200 13.39 -17.08 -9.21
C LYS A 200 12.67 -16.70 -7.93
N HIS A 201 12.25 -15.46 -7.84
CA HIS A 201 11.53 -14.90 -6.69
C HIS A 201 10.03 -14.84 -6.95
N GLY A 202 9.25 -15.14 -5.90
CA GLY A 202 7.81 -14.91 -5.89
C GLY A 202 7.45 -13.43 -5.80
N GLY A 203 6.16 -13.13 -5.85
CA GLY A 203 5.68 -11.76 -5.73
C GLY A 203 4.19 -11.64 -6.05
N ARG A 204 3.69 -10.40 -6.05
CA ARG A 204 2.36 -10.08 -6.55
C ARG A 204 2.47 -9.70 -8.02
N LEU A 205 1.74 -10.39 -8.88
CA LEU A 205 1.69 -10.16 -10.33
C LEU A 205 0.24 -10.07 -10.79
N PHE A 206 0.00 -9.30 -11.86
CA PHE A 206 -1.21 -9.45 -12.66
C PHE A 206 -1.10 -10.71 -13.52
N VAL A 207 -1.91 -11.72 -13.19
CA VAL A 207 -2.08 -12.95 -13.99
C VAL A 207 -3.46 -12.97 -14.62
N LYS A 208 -3.59 -13.59 -15.79
CA LYS A 208 -4.88 -13.78 -16.43
C LYS A 208 -5.75 -14.68 -15.55
N LYS A 209 -7.05 -14.41 -15.52
CA LYS A 209 -8.00 -15.21 -14.74
C LYS A 209 -7.94 -16.68 -15.19
N GLY A 210 -7.64 -17.58 -14.26
CA GLY A 210 -7.51 -19.02 -14.51
C GLY A 210 -6.07 -19.50 -14.67
N GLU A 211 -5.10 -18.60 -14.81
CA GLU A 211 -3.68 -18.95 -14.85
C GLU A 211 -3.06 -18.86 -13.45
N ALA A 212 -2.17 -19.79 -13.14
CA ALA A 212 -1.41 -19.81 -11.90
C ALA A 212 0.03 -19.36 -12.17
N PHE A 213 0.51 -18.37 -11.41
CA PHE A 213 1.93 -18.06 -11.36
C PHE A 213 2.59 -18.95 -10.32
N VAL A 214 3.50 -19.82 -10.76
CA VAL A 214 4.20 -20.79 -9.91
C VAL A 214 5.69 -20.48 -9.90
N VAL A 215 6.25 -20.49 -8.70
CA VAL A 215 7.69 -20.42 -8.46
C VAL A 215 8.11 -21.70 -7.74
N PRO A 216 9.15 -22.41 -8.20
CA PRO A 216 9.60 -23.62 -7.52
C PRO A 216 10.03 -23.31 -6.09
N GLN A 217 9.56 -24.10 -5.13
CA GLN A 217 9.95 -23.95 -3.71
C GLN A 217 11.43 -24.27 -3.51
N TYR A 218 11.91 -25.34 -4.16
CA TYR A 218 13.30 -25.78 -4.12
C TYR A 218 14.01 -25.35 -5.39
N GLN A 219 15.08 -24.58 -5.23
CA GLN A 219 15.93 -24.06 -6.30
C GLN A 219 17.34 -23.95 -5.76
N THR A 220 18.34 -24.36 -6.54
CA THR A 220 19.74 -24.06 -6.26
C THR A 220 20.01 -22.60 -6.62
N PRO A 221 20.40 -21.73 -5.67
CA PRO A 221 20.76 -20.36 -5.98
C PRO A 221 21.96 -20.30 -6.92
N LYS A 222 21.93 -19.40 -7.90
CA LYS A 222 23.02 -19.14 -8.85
C LYS A 222 24.10 -18.22 -8.28
N GLY A 223 23.98 -17.88 -6.99
CA GLY A 223 24.82 -16.92 -6.29
C GLY A 223 24.02 -16.23 -5.17
N SER A 224 24.68 -15.31 -4.46
CA SER A 224 24.02 -14.45 -3.49
C SER A 224 24.70 -13.09 -3.44
N ILE A 225 23.91 -12.04 -3.17
CA ILE A 225 24.40 -10.67 -3.06
C ILE A 225 24.29 -10.21 -1.62
N ILE A 226 25.37 -9.62 -1.12
CA ILE A 226 25.38 -8.84 0.12
C ILE A 226 25.69 -7.40 -0.28
N GLN A 227 25.00 -6.46 0.36
CA GLN A 227 25.23 -5.03 0.13
C GLN A 227 25.21 -4.28 1.46
N ALA A 228 25.96 -3.20 1.51
CA ALA A 228 25.85 -2.17 2.54
C ALA A 228 25.23 -0.92 1.90
N GLY A 229 24.40 -0.21 2.66
CA GLY A 229 23.78 1.02 2.20
C GLY A 229 23.74 2.09 3.28
N ALA A 230 23.76 3.34 2.84
CA ALA A 230 23.64 4.53 3.65
C ALA A 230 22.57 5.45 3.05
N LEU A 231 21.56 5.79 3.85
CA LEU A 231 20.47 6.68 3.45
C LEU A 231 20.60 8.01 4.19
N SER A 232 20.77 9.10 3.43
CA SER A 232 20.78 10.45 3.97
C SER A 232 19.41 10.82 4.57
N ALA A 233 19.39 11.25 5.82
CA ALA A 233 18.18 11.65 6.52
C ALA A 233 17.52 12.88 5.89
N THR A 234 18.32 13.85 5.42
CA THR A 234 17.83 15.15 4.92
C THR A 234 17.53 15.12 3.43
N THR A 235 18.43 14.56 2.63
CA THR A 235 18.32 14.55 1.17
C THR A 235 17.68 13.29 0.62
N ASN A 236 17.57 12.24 1.45
CA ASN A 236 16.97 10.96 1.08
C ASN A 236 17.70 10.30 -0.11
N GLN A 237 18.95 10.67 -0.33
CA GLN A 237 19.88 10.04 -1.27
C GLN A 237 20.43 8.74 -0.67
N MET A 238 20.59 7.72 -1.51
CA MET A 238 21.14 6.42 -1.17
C MET A 238 22.58 6.30 -1.70
N THR A 239 23.51 5.93 -0.84
CA THR A 239 24.85 5.46 -1.21
C THR A 239 24.93 3.98 -0.88
N TRP A 240 25.51 3.16 -1.76
CA TRP A 240 25.58 1.71 -1.55
C TRP A 240 26.85 1.12 -2.16
N CYS A 241 27.25 -0.04 -1.64
CA CYS A 241 28.28 -0.89 -2.23
C CYS A 241 27.91 -2.37 -2.07
N PHE A 242 28.41 -3.22 -2.98
CA PHE A 242 28.29 -4.66 -2.85
C PHE A 242 29.52 -5.22 -2.14
N VAL A 243 29.30 -6.13 -1.20
CA VAL A 243 30.35 -6.64 -0.31
C VAL A 243 30.35 -8.17 -0.32
N GLN A 244 31.49 -8.77 0.02
CA GLN A 244 31.64 -10.23 0.05
C GLN A 244 31.13 -10.85 1.36
N SER A 245 31.20 -10.09 2.46
CA SER A 245 30.85 -10.49 3.81
C SER A 245 30.23 -9.31 4.58
N LYS A 246 29.52 -9.66 5.66
CA LYS A 246 28.95 -8.72 6.63
C LYS A 246 29.94 -8.51 7.77
N ASP A 247 30.93 -7.67 7.55
CA ASP A 247 32.00 -7.42 8.51
C ASP A 247 32.28 -5.92 8.66
N SER A 248 33.11 -5.58 9.64
CA SER A 248 33.46 -4.19 9.90
C SER A 248 34.18 -3.52 8.72
N ARG A 249 34.80 -4.28 7.80
CA ARG A 249 35.51 -3.72 6.65
C ARG A 249 34.54 -3.23 5.59
N ALA A 250 33.47 -3.98 5.32
CA ALA A 250 32.36 -3.54 4.46
C ALA A 250 31.80 -2.17 4.91
N MET A 251 31.74 -1.94 6.23
CA MET A 251 31.29 -0.67 6.79
C MET A 251 32.33 0.44 6.62
N VAL A 252 33.60 0.17 6.89
CA VAL A 252 34.70 1.11 6.65
C VAL A 252 34.68 1.59 5.19
N ASP A 253 34.58 0.66 4.23
CA ASP A 253 34.53 1.00 2.82
C ASP A 253 33.35 1.92 2.48
N LEU A 254 32.16 1.64 3.03
CA LEU A 254 30.98 2.50 2.84
C LEU A 254 31.17 3.89 3.46
N ILE A 255 31.76 3.98 4.65
CA ILE A 255 32.03 5.24 5.35
C ILE A 255 33.05 6.07 4.58
N GLU A 256 34.11 5.46 4.04
CA GLU A 256 35.09 6.13 3.19
C GLU A 256 34.45 6.67 1.90
N ILE A 257 33.52 5.92 1.29
CA ILE A 257 32.74 6.41 0.14
C ILE A 257 31.93 7.65 0.54
N LEU A 258 31.23 7.62 1.67
CA LEU A 258 30.46 8.77 2.16
C LEU A 258 31.34 9.99 2.44
N PHE A 259 32.48 9.78 3.09
CA PHE A 259 33.46 10.83 3.36
C PHE A 259 33.92 11.51 2.06
N ASN A 260 34.25 10.73 1.04
CA ASN A 260 34.71 11.25 -0.24
C ASN A 260 33.59 11.94 -1.05
N GLN A 261 32.34 11.46 -0.95
CA GLN A 261 31.17 12.08 -1.58
C GLN A 261 30.79 13.42 -0.95
N HIS A 262 31.16 13.64 0.31
CA HIS A 262 30.73 14.77 1.13
C HIS A 262 31.90 15.52 1.77
N ARG A 263 33.01 15.67 1.03
CA ARG A 263 34.19 16.43 1.48
C ARG A 263 33.90 17.90 1.80
N ASP A 264 32.82 18.46 1.26
CA ASP A 264 32.35 19.82 1.55
C ASP A 264 31.69 19.97 2.92
N LYS A 265 31.40 18.85 3.61
CA LYS A 265 30.75 18.84 4.92
C LYS A 265 31.76 18.95 6.04
N THR A 266 31.31 19.51 7.16
CA THR A 266 32.08 19.60 8.39
C THR A 266 31.96 18.35 9.24
N ARG A 267 30.82 17.64 9.14
CA ARG A 267 30.56 16.44 9.96
C ARG A 267 29.53 15.51 9.32
N LEU A 268 29.78 14.21 9.40
CA LEU A 268 28.81 13.15 9.08
C LEU A 268 28.46 12.38 10.35
N TYR A 269 27.17 12.35 10.68
CA TYR A 269 26.61 11.49 11.71
C TYR A 269 26.17 10.17 11.07
N ILE A 270 26.58 9.05 11.65
CA ILE A 270 26.30 7.71 11.14
C ILE A 270 25.50 6.98 12.21
N THR A 271 24.31 6.51 11.84
CA THR A 271 23.44 5.75 12.75
C THR A 271 23.19 4.35 12.23
N TRP A 272 23.34 3.37 13.13
CA TRP A 272 23.29 1.93 12.84
C TRP A 272 22.73 1.17 14.06
N ASP A 273 22.21 -0.04 13.84
CA ASP A 273 21.69 -0.94 14.86
C ASP A 273 22.79 -1.35 15.86
N ALA A 274 22.46 -1.28 17.16
CA ALA A 274 23.37 -1.53 18.29
C ALA A 274 24.12 -2.85 18.21
N ALA A 275 23.48 -3.89 17.65
CA ALA A 275 23.94 -5.27 17.79
C ALA A 275 25.25 -5.59 17.05
N SER A 276 25.75 -4.71 16.18
CA SER A 276 26.86 -5.05 15.27
C SER A 276 28.17 -4.28 15.50
N TRP A 277 28.16 -3.17 16.25
CA TRP A 277 29.37 -2.34 16.46
C TRP A 277 29.94 -2.42 17.88
N HIS A 278 29.12 -2.73 18.90
CA HIS A 278 29.60 -2.91 20.28
C HIS A 278 30.67 -4.01 20.40
N ASP A 279 30.67 -4.98 19.48
CA ASP A 279 31.63 -6.09 19.46
C ASP A 279 32.88 -5.79 18.61
N SER A 280 32.98 -4.61 17.99
CA SER A 280 34.07 -4.24 17.07
C SER A 280 34.92 -3.10 17.63
N ILE A 281 35.79 -3.41 18.59
CA ILE A 281 36.85 -2.50 19.08
C ILE A 281 37.61 -1.89 17.90
N SER A 282 37.85 -2.70 16.86
CA SER A 282 38.55 -2.29 15.64
C SER A 282 37.87 -1.15 14.85
N LEU A 283 36.54 -1.03 14.87
CA LEU A 283 35.85 0.04 14.13
C LEU A 283 35.93 1.38 14.86
N VAL A 284 35.83 1.36 16.20
CA VAL A 284 35.96 2.56 17.03
C VAL A 284 37.38 3.11 16.93
N ASP A 285 38.39 2.24 17.08
CA ASP A 285 39.80 2.63 16.96
C ASP A 285 40.13 3.19 15.56
N TRP A 286 39.54 2.59 14.51
CA TRP A 286 39.69 3.08 13.15
C TRP A 286 39.07 4.48 12.99
N LEU A 287 37.85 4.71 13.49
CA LEU A 287 37.19 6.01 13.43
C LEU A 287 37.95 7.10 14.18
N GLU A 288 38.50 6.80 15.36
CA GLU A 288 39.33 7.75 16.10
C GLU A 288 40.59 8.11 15.33
N THR A 289 41.29 7.10 14.80
CA THR A 289 42.50 7.29 13.99
C THR A 289 42.19 8.12 12.73
N PHE A 290 41.10 7.81 12.05
CA PHE A 290 40.64 8.50 10.86
C PHE A 290 40.33 9.97 11.15
N ASN A 291 39.54 10.23 12.20
CA ASN A 291 39.21 11.59 12.62
C ASN A 291 40.45 12.40 13.05
N GLN A 292 41.41 11.80 13.75
CA GLN A 292 42.67 12.47 14.07
C GLN A 292 43.44 12.89 12.82
N GLN A 293 43.42 12.05 11.78
CA GLN A 293 44.04 12.35 10.50
C GLN A 293 43.29 13.49 9.79
N THR A 294 41.96 13.44 9.74
CA THR A 294 41.10 14.52 9.20
C THR A 294 41.35 15.86 9.89
N ILE A 295 41.51 15.87 11.22
CA ILE A 295 41.84 17.10 11.98
C ILE A 295 43.22 17.63 11.57
N LYS A 296 44.22 16.76 11.39
CA LYS A 296 45.58 17.16 11.01
C LYS A 296 45.66 17.69 9.58
N THR A 297 44.88 17.13 8.66
CA THR A 297 44.87 17.54 7.26
C THR A 297 43.93 18.71 6.99
N GLU A 298 42.98 18.98 7.91
CA GLU A 298 41.87 19.94 7.72
C GLU A 298 41.05 19.66 6.45
N GLU A 299 41.07 18.41 5.97
CA GLU A 299 40.38 17.99 4.75
C GLU A 299 39.22 17.05 5.07
N GLY A 300 38.00 17.47 4.76
CA GLY A 300 36.79 16.65 4.83
C GLY A 300 36.07 16.63 6.19
N PRO A 301 34.95 15.89 6.30
CA PRO A 301 34.11 15.90 7.48
C PRO A 301 34.63 15.00 8.61
N LEU A 302 34.42 15.44 9.85
CA LEU A 302 34.54 14.55 11.01
C LEU A 302 33.41 13.52 11.03
N LEU A 303 33.73 12.30 11.44
CA LEU A 303 32.78 11.20 11.55
C LEU A 303 32.31 11.05 12.99
N ALA A 304 30.99 10.99 13.21
CA ALA A 304 30.39 10.78 14.52
C ALA A 304 29.39 9.62 14.48
N LEU A 305 29.54 8.66 15.40
CA LEU A 305 28.57 7.58 15.54
C LEU A 305 27.41 7.98 16.44
N LEU A 306 26.20 7.62 16.03
CA LEU A 306 24.97 7.76 16.80
C LEU A 306 24.32 6.38 16.98
N PRO A 307 24.49 5.75 18.15
CA PRO A 307 23.98 4.41 18.36
C PRO A 307 22.46 4.38 18.38
N LEU A 308 21.85 3.47 17.61
CA LEU A 308 20.43 3.16 17.78
C LEU A 308 20.24 2.28 19.03
N PRO A 309 19.10 2.36 19.72
CA PRO A 309 18.75 1.38 20.73
C PRO A 309 18.71 -0.05 20.16
N SER A 310 19.04 -1.05 20.95
CA SER A 310 18.88 -2.44 20.52
C SER A 310 17.42 -2.77 20.17
N CYS A 311 17.20 -3.65 19.19
CA CYS A 311 15.86 -4.05 18.74
C CYS A 311 14.95 -2.88 18.30
N SER A 312 15.53 -1.80 17.75
CA SER A 312 14.79 -0.59 17.33
C SER A 312 14.73 -0.39 15.80
N GLN A 313 14.62 -1.48 15.05
CA GLN A 313 14.52 -1.51 13.57
C GLN A 313 13.61 -0.43 12.96
N PHE A 314 12.51 -0.08 13.65
CA PHE A 314 11.59 0.94 13.20
C PHE A 314 12.15 2.37 13.16
N LEU A 315 13.25 2.63 13.87
CA LEU A 315 14.03 3.88 13.82
C LEU A 315 15.02 3.89 12.66
N ASN A 316 15.44 2.71 12.16
CA ASN A 316 16.35 2.61 11.04
C ASN A 316 15.60 2.79 9.70
N ILE A 317 15.54 4.02 9.20
CA ILE A 317 14.69 4.38 8.05
C ILE A 317 15.13 3.67 6.75
N ILE A 318 16.41 3.29 6.63
CA ILE A 318 16.93 2.63 5.43
C ILE A 318 16.23 1.31 5.12
N GLU A 319 15.73 0.58 6.13
CA GLU A 319 14.97 -0.66 5.94
C GLU A 319 13.77 -0.45 5.03
N SER A 320 13.13 0.72 5.11
CA SER A 320 11.99 1.07 4.25
C SER A 320 12.41 1.21 2.78
N ALA A 321 13.58 1.80 2.53
CA ALA A 321 14.16 1.94 1.19
C ALA A 321 14.56 0.56 0.62
N PHE A 322 15.22 -0.28 1.42
CA PHE A 322 15.50 -1.67 1.04
C PHE A 322 14.23 -2.49 0.80
N GLY A 323 13.18 -2.27 1.58
CA GLY A 323 11.88 -2.90 1.39
C GLY A 323 11.19 -2.49 0.08
N VAL A 324 11.34 -1.23 -0.34
CA VAL A 324 10.85 -0.74 -1.64
C VAL A 324 11.68 -1.35 -2.77
N MET A 325 13.00 -1.34 -2.66
CA MET A 325 13.89 -1.96 -3.66
C MET A 325 13.57 -3.44 -3.84
N LYS A 326 13.43 -4.21 -2.74
CA LYS A 326 13.06 -5.63 -2.81
C LYS A 326 11.75 -5.84 -3.56
N LYS A 327 10.76 -4.96 -3.37
CA LYS A 327 9.48 -5.05 -4.09
C LYS A 327 9.58 -4.69 -5.57
N ALA A 328 10.44 -3.74 -5.92
CA ALA A 328 10.57 -3.24 -7.28
C ALA A 328 11.47 -4.12 -8.15
N VAL A 329 12.55 -4.65 -7.57
CA VAL A 329 13.65 -5.28 -8.30
C VAL A 329 13.75 -6.78 -8.02
N ILE A 330 13.51 -7.20 -6.77
CA ILE A 330 13.74 -8.60 -6.37
C ILE A 330 12.48 -9.45 -6.50
N HIS A 331 11.33 -8.93 -6.08
CA HIS A 331 10.09 -9.68 -6.19
C HIS A 331 9.74 -9.89 -7.65
N HIS A 332 9.35 -11.12 -7.99
CA HIS A 332 9.02 -11.54 -9.35
C HIS A 332 10.20 -11.54 -10.35
N SER A 333 11.45 -11.42 -9.89
CA SER A 333 12.61 -11.55 -10.77
C SER A 333 13.03 -13.01 -10.99
N ASP A 334 13.78 -13.24 -12.06
CA ASP A 334 14.49 -14.49 -12.37
C ASP A 334 15.85 -14.15 -12.97
N TYR A 335 16.70 -13.51 -12.16
CA TYR A 335 18.05 -13.17 -12.56
C TYR A 335 18.89 -14.42 -12.81
N GLN A 336 19.75 -14.37 -13.82
CA GLN A 336 20.61 -15.46 -14.25
C GLN A 336 21.99 -15.41 -13.60
N SER A 337 22.43 -14.23 -13.14
CA SER A 337 23.70 -14.04 -12.41
C SER A 337 23.58 -13.01 -11.29
N ASP A 338 24.61 -12.96 -10.46
CA ASP A 338 24.79 -11.90 -9.46
C ASP A 338 24.99 -10.53 -10.14
N ASP A 339 25.75 -10.46 -11.24
CA ASP A 339 25.96 -9.21 -11.99
C ASP A 339 24.67 -8.62 -12.54
N GLU A 340 23.77 -9.45 -13.06
CA GLU A 340 22.47 -9.01 -13.58
C GLU A 340 21.62 -8.41 -12.43
N MET A 341 21.58 -9.10 -11.29
CA MET A 341 20.83 -8.64 -10.12
C MET A 341 21.47 -7.39 -9.49
N LYS A 342 22.80 -7.31 -9.41
CA LYS A 342 23.54 -6.10 -8.97
C LYS A 342 23.23 -4.91 -9.88
N THR A 343 23.24 -5.11 -11.19
CA THR A 343 22.93 -4.06 -12.18
C THR A 343 21.52 -3.52 -11.98
N ALA A 344 20.53 -4.40 -11.81
CA ALA A 344 19.14 -3.98 -11.58
C ALA A 344 18.95 -3.25 -10.25
N ILE A 345 19.61 -3.69 -9.18
CA ILE A 345 19.60 -3.00 -7.88
C ILE A 345 20.22 -1.61 -8.01
N SER A 346 21.40 -1.51 -8.65
CA SER A 346 22.09 -0.25 -8.87
C SER A 346 21.24 0.72 -9.68
N GLN A 347 20.64 0.26 -10.78
CA GLN A 347 19.74 1.08 -11.61
C GLN A 347 18.58 1.65 -10.79
N HIS A 348 17.96 0.82 -9.94
CA HIS A 348 16.88 1.28 -9.06
C HIS A 348 17.33 2.38 -8.10
N PHE A 349 18.51 2.26 -7.49
CA PHE A 349 19.01 3.30 -6.58
C PHE A 349 19.46 4.57 -7.31
N VAL A 350 20.02 4.45 -8.52
CA VAL A 350 20.32 5.61 -9.38
C VAL A 350 19.04 6.37 -9.71
N GLU A 351 18.01 5.70 -10.21
CA GLU A 351 16.71 6.32 -10.54
C GLU A 351 16.05 6.95 -9.31
N ARG A 352 16.11 6.26 -8.17
CA ARG A 352 15.62 6.76 -6.89
C ARG A 352 16.35 8.05 -6.46
N ASN A 353 17.67 8.08 -6.60
CA ASN A 353 18.49 9.24 -6.26
C ASN A 353 18.16 10.44 -7.15
N VAL A 354 18.08 10.22 -8.47
CA VAL A 354 17.62 11.24 -9.44
C VAL A 354 16.26 11.79 -9.03
N TYR A 355 15.30 10.91 -8.73
CA TYR A 355 13.97 11.33 -8.30
C TYR A 355 14.00 12.22 -7.05
N PHE A 356 14.77 11.87 -6.00
CA PHE A 356 14.84 12.67 -4.78
C PHE A 356 15.71 13.92 -4.90
N GLN A 357 16.59 13.97 -5.89
CA GLN A 357 17.31 15.19 -6.25
C GLN A 357 16.35 16.19 -6.93
N GLU A 358 15.51 15.72 -7.83
CA GLU A 358 14.48 16.53 -8.51
C GLU A 358 13.29 16.87 -7.60
N ASN A 359 13.02 16.03 -6.60
CA ASN A 359 11.90 16.16 -5.67
C ASN A 359 12.41 16.12 -4.21
N PRO A 360 13.06 17.20 -3.73
CA PRO A 360 13.68 17.22 -2.40
C PRO A 360 12.70 16.86 -1.28
N LYS A 361 13.02 15.79 -0.54
CA LYS A 361 12.19 15.29 0.55
C LYS A 361 13.02 14.52 1.55
N ARG A 362 12.91 14.87 2.84
CA ARG A 362 13.58 14.16 3.94
C ARG A 362 13.14 12.69 4.04
N ALA A 363 14.06 11.82 4.44
CA ALA A 363 13.78 10.41 4.69
C ALA A 363 12.94 10.25 5.97
N GLY A 364 11.94 9.37 5.92
CA GLY A 364 11.16 8.95 7.09
C GLY A 364 10.34 10.05 7.77
N LYS A 365 9.21 10.46 7.17
CA LYS A 365 8.31 11.53 7.66
C LYS A 365 8.13 11.57 9.19
N LYS A 366 7.82 10.43 9.79
CA LYS A 366 7.47 10.30 11.22
C LYS A 366 8.63 10.59 12.18
N ILE A 367 9.89 10.40 11.78
CA ILE A 367 11.04 10.64 12.67
C ILE A 367 11.24 12.14 12.95
N TRP A 368 10.69 13.00 12.09
CA TRP A 368 10.78 14.46 12.19
C TRP A 368 9.61 15.08 12.96
N GLU A 369 8.56 14.31 13.26
CA GLU A 369 7.37 14.81 13.95
C GLU A 369 7.57 14.63 15.47
N ILE A 370 7.86 15.72 16.21
CA ILE A 370 8.12 15.68 17.68
C ILE A 370 6.97 15.01 18.46
N ASP A 371 5.74 15.27 18.02
CA ASP A 371 4.52 14.76 18.66
C ASP A 371 4.40 13.23 18.53
N PHE A 372 5.10 12.64 17.57
CA PHE A 372 5.14 11.19 17.36
C PHE A 372 5.77 10.44 18.54
N PHE A 373 6.62 11.10 19.34
CA PHE A 373 7.31 10.50 20.49
C PHE A 373 6.80 11.04 21.85
N ARG A 374 5.70 11.83 21.88
CA ARG A 374 5.19 12.46 23.11
C ARG A 374 4.61 11.47 24.14
N ASP A 375 4.10 10.31 23.71
CA ASP A 375 3.72 9.23 24.63
C ASP A 375 4.95 8.44 25.10
N MET A 376 5.74 9.08 25.96
CA MET A 376 6.98 8.53 26.52
C MET A 376 6.78 7.24 27.33
N ASP A 377 5.56 6.99 27.84
CA ASP A 377 5.22 5.75 28.54
C ASP A 377 5.03 4.54 27.59
N ILE A 378 4.68 4.76 26.32
CA ILE A 378 4.63 3.70 25.30
C ILE A 378 6.05 3.30 24.87
N LEU A 379 6.98 4.27 24.86
CA LEU A 379 8.40 4.07 24.56
C LEU A 379 9.13 3.26 25.65
N ARG A 380 8.72 3.35 26.93
CA ARG A 380 9.30 2.57 28.05
C ARG A 380 9.27 1.05 27.86
N SER A 381 8.33 0.55 27.06
CA SER A 381 8.15 -0.89 26.86
C SER A 381 8.52 -1.35 25.45
N GLY A 382 9.00 -0.46 24.57
CA GLY A 382 9.20 -0.76 23.15
C GLY A 382 7.91 -1.23 22.43
N ASN A 383 6.73 -1.06 23.02
CA ASN A 383 5.44 -1.38 22.41
C ASN A 383 5.01 -0.30 21.40
N TYR A 384 5.93 0.11 20.53
CA TYR A 384 5.66 1.16 19.59
C TYR A 384 5.13 0.61 18.26
N ARG A 385 3.86 0.92 17.93
CA ARG A 385 3.51 1.76 16.76
C ARG A 385 2.02 1.76 16.42
N GLU A 386 1.52 2.96 16.12
CA GLU A 386 0.45 3.16 15.13
C GLU A 386 0.99 3.18 13.71
N TRP A 387 0.48 2.24 12.89
CA TRP A 387 0.61 2.18 11.44
C TRP A 387 -0.62 1.50 10.86
#